data_AF-A0A8H3WX69-F1
#
_entry.id   AF-A0A8H3WX69-F1
#
_cell.length_a   1.000
_cell.length_b   1.000
_cell.length_c   1.000
_cell.angle_alpha   90.00
_cell.angle_beta   90.00
_cell.angle_gamma   90.00
#
_symmetry.space_group_name_H-M   'P 1'
#
loop_
_entity.id
_entity.type
_entity.pdbx_description
1 polymer ?
#
loop_
_entity_poly.entity_id
_entity_poly.type
_entity_poly.pdbx_seq_one_letter_code
_entity_poly.pdbx_strand_id
1 'polypeptide(L)'
;MTRFHTDEYIHFLERVTPLNVEELSQQQTRFNVGEDCPIFEGLFEFCSISAGGSIDAANKLTSGESDIAINWSGGLHHAKRFEASGFCYVNDIVLAILELLRFYQRVLYIDIDIHHGDGVEEAFYTTDRVLTCSFHKFGQFFPGTGDVSDIGIGTGKYYAVNFPLKDGMDDWNYQNVFRPVVQHIIEWYRPGAIVLQCGADSLAGDRLGCFNLSMKGHAACVDFVKDFNLPLMVVGGGGYTIRNVARAWTYETGLLLEEQLSEDLPYNNFLEYYGPNYKLDVPANNMENMNTPAYLADMKAKVFENLRNIPFAPSVQIHPVPYREESEEDEEEDDPDTRISQRQLNARVVPENEFSDSEDEGGRRHERSYYTNGKTGESSARKARANNKTALHNESESRGSSSRSGKTNSGVRDQGRSKTSRANQIFDDVLNTTVSTSVPPADRPSIMTPSPNSSRPPAPPSDVAQEDVTSAPGTPPIPNANNANETVTGANETTTTMEIDTAEPESEPIAKDEETEDVTMQS
;
A
#
# COMPACT_ATOMS: atom_id res chain seq x y z
N MET A 1 4.77 18.03 -5.46
CA MET A 1 5.71 17.05 -6.04
C MET A 1 7.18 17.37 -5.75
N THR A 2 7.62 18.63 -5.87
CA THR A 2 9.04 19.01 -5.65
C THR A 2 9.53 18.97 -4.19
N ARG A 3 8.67 18.58 -3.23
CA ARG A 3 9.08 18.25 -1.86
C ARG A 3 10.05 17.06 -1.81
N PHE A 4 10.00 16.20 -2.83
CA PHE A 4 10.92 15.06 -2.99
C PHE A 4 11.68 15.16 -4.33
N HIS A 5 10.94 15.21 -5.43
CA HIS A 5 11.49 15.24 -6.77
C HIS A 5 12.22 16.55 -7.09
N THR A 6 13.20 16.50 -8.00
CA THR A 6 13.87 17.72 -8.45
C THR A 6 12.94 18.62 -9.27
N ASP A 7 13.10 19.94 -9.15
CA ASP A 7 12.31 20.91 -9.92
C ASP A 7 12.47 20.69 -11.43
N GLU A 8 13.68 20.36 -11.88
CA GLU A 8 13.97 20.08 -13.29
C GLU A 8 13.17 18.89 -13.83
N TYR A 9 13.05 17.81 -13.04
CA TYR A 9 12.32 16.61 -13.44
C TYR A 9 10.80 16.88 -13.49
N ILE A 10 10.25 17.56 -12.48
CA ILE A 10 8.82 17.90 -12.46
C ILE A 10 8.46 18.86 -13.59
N HIS A 11 9.30 19.87 -13.86
CA HIS A 11 9.08 20.76 -15.00
C HIS A 11 9.19 20.05 -16.35
N PHE A 12 9.99 18.99 -16.46
CA PHE A 12 9.99 18.15 -17.65
C PHE A 12 8.67 17.40 -17.79
N LEU A 13 8.21 16.71 -16.75
CA LEU A 13 6.92 15.98 -16.78
C LEU A 13 5.73 16.91 -17.10
N GLU A 14 5.74 18.14 -16.59
CA GLU A 14 4.71 19.15 -16.85
C GLU A 14 4.67 19.60 -18.32
N ARG A 15 5.82 19.60 -19.01
CA ARG A 15 5.96 20.15 -20.37
C ARG A 15 5.94 19.08 -21.46
N VAL A 16 6.33 17.85 -21.13
CA VAL A 16 6.48 16.78 -22.12
C VAL A 16 5.12 16.32 -22.61
N THR A 17 4.99 16.21 -23.93
CA THR A 17 3.79 15.77 -24.62
C THR A 17 4.22 14.87 -25.80
N PRO A 18 3.31 14.04 -26.34
CA PRO A 18 3.62 13.27 -27.55
C PRO A 18 4.03 14.14 -28.75
N LEU A 19 3.67 15.43 -28.77
CA LEU A 19 3.94 16.35 -29.88
C LEU A 19 5.33 16.99 -29.84
N ASN A 20 5.93 17.13 -28.65
CA ASN A 20 7.24 17.78 -28.48
C ASN A 20 8.33 16.80 -28.00
N VAL A 21 8.06 15.50 -28.03
CA VAL A 21 8.96 14.46 -27.56
C VAL A 21 10.33 14.49 -28.26
N GLU A 22 10.34 14.69 -29.59
CA GLU A 22 11.59 14.73 -30.37
C GLU A 22 12.50 15.90 -29.96
N GLU A 23 11.91 17.03 -29.59
CA GLU A 23 12.63 18.23 -29.12
C GLU A 23 13.26 18.02 -27.74
N LEU A 24 12.72 17.09 -26.94
CA LEU A 24 13.13 16.81 -25.56
C LEU A 24 13.92 15.50 -25.41
N SER A 25 14.43 14.94 -26.51
CA SER A 25 15.17 13.66 -26.53
C SER A 25 16.31 13.54 -25.50
N GLN A 26 17.07 14.61 -25.28
CA GLN A 26 18.13 14.60 -24.26
C GLN A 26 17.58 14.48 -22.84
N GLN A 27 16.43 15.09 -22.56
CA GLN A 27 15.78 15.03 -21.25
C GLN A 27 15.11 13.67 -21.05
N GLN A 28 14.55 13.06 -22.10
CA GLN A 28 14.03 11.69 -22.06
C GLN A 28 15.07 10.68 -21.58
N THR A 29 16.27 10.69 -22.18
CA THR A 29 17.36 9.81 -21.73
C THR A 29 17.79 10.13 -20.30
N ARG A 30 17.87 11.42 -19.94
CA ARG A 30 18.31 11.85 -18.61
C ARG A 30 17.35 11.44 -17.49
N PHE A 31 16.05 11.48 -17.76
CA PHE A 31 14.99 11.23 -16.79
C PHE A 31 14.35 9.84 -16.94
N ASN A 32 14.94 8.98 -17.77
CA ASN A 32 14.49 7.61 -18.03
C ASN A 32 13.01 7.51 -18.48
N VAL A 33 12.58 8.42 -19.34
CA VAL A 33 11.21 8.47 -19.89
C VAL A 33 11.25 8.12 -21.38
N GLY A 34 10.68 6.97 -21.75
CA GLY A 34 10.75 6.44 -23.11
C GLY A 34 10.15 5.04 -23.23
N GLU A 35 10.98 4.01 -23.09
CA GLU A 35 10.61 2.61 -23.34
C GLU A 35 9.59 2.10 -22.31
N ASP A 36 10.03 1.75 -21.11
CA ASP A 36 9.15 1.25 -20.05
C ASP A 36 8.27 2.36 -19.45
N CYS A 37 8.71 3.61 -19.51
CA CYS A 37 7.94 4.77 -19.02
C CYS A 37 7.56 5.68 -20.19
N PRO A 38 6.53 5.33 -21.00
CA PRO A 38 6.19 6.07 -22.21
C PRO A 38 5.62 7.46 -21.94
N ILE A 39 5.70 8.34 -22.94
CA ILE A 39 5.00 9.63 -22.91
C ILE A 39 3.61 9.42 -23.52
N PHE A 40 2.59 9.85 -22.80
CA PHE A 40 1.20 9.80 -23.25
C PHE A 40 0.46 11.11 -22.96
N GLU A 41 -0.65 11.32 -23.65
CA GLU A 41 -1.50 12.48 -23.42
C GLU A 41 -2.08 12.45 -22.01
N GLY A 42 -1.92 13.55 -21.25
CA GLY A 42 -2.36 13.61 -19.86
C GLY A 42 -1.38 13.00 -18.84
N LEU A 43 -0.12 12.70 -19.22
CA LEU A 43 0.89 12.14 -18.29
C LEU A 43 1.00 12.93 -16.98
N PHE A 44 1.13 14.26 -17.06
CA PHE A 44 1.26 15.09 -15.86
C PHE A 44 -0.01 15.14 -15.02
N GLU A 45 -1.18 15.10 -15.66
CA GLU A 45 -2.48 15.02 -14.98
C GLU A 45 -2.63 13.70 -14.23
N PHE A 46 -2.28 12.58 -14.88
CA PHE A 46 -2.23 11.26 -14.26
C PHE A 46 -1.35 11.27 -13.00
N CYS A 47 -0.12 11.82 -13.11
CA CYS A 47 0.78 11.97 -11.96
C CYS A 47 0.18 12.84 -10.85
N SER A 48 -0.54 13.91 -11.24
CA SER A 48 -1.15 14.87 -10.31
C SER A 48 -2.31 14.27 -9.54
N ILE A 49 -3.15 13.47 -10.19
CA ILE A 49 -4.27 12.77 -9.55
C ILE A 49 -3.73 11.72 -8.56
N SER A 50 -2.79 10.88 -9.02
CA SER A 50 -2.18 9.84 -8.19
C SER A 50 -1.48 10.42 -6.95
N ALA A 51 -0.59 11.40 -7.14
CA ALA A 51 0.10 12.06 -6.03
C ALA A 51 -0.82 12.89 -5.13
N GLY A 52 -1.82 13.55 -5.73
CA GLY A 52 -2.81 14.34 -5.01
C GLY A 52 -3.64 13.48 -4.05
N GLY A 53 -4.14 12.33 -4.51
CA GLY A 53 -4.89 11.39 -3.68
C GLY A 53 -4.09 10.87 -2.49
N SER A 54 -2.80 10.55 -2.70
CA SER A 54 -1.93 10.06 -1.64
C SER A 54 -1.57 11.14 -0.61
N ILE A 55 -1.33 12.38 -1.05
CA ILE A 55 -1.10 13.51 -0.15
C ILE A 55 -2.37 13.83 0.66
N ASP A 56 -3.54 13.82 0.01
CA ASP A 56 -4.81 14.08 0.70
C ASP A 56 -5.15 12.98 1.70
N ALA A 57 -4.94 11.70 1.35
CA ALA A 57 -5.05 10.57 2.27
C ALA A 57 -4.18 10.78 3.52
N ALA A 58 -2.92 11.19 3.35
CA ALA A 58 -2.04 11.51 4.49
C ALA A 58 -2.55 12.71 5.31
N ASN A 59 -3.14 13.73 4.68
CA ASN A 59 -3.76 14.85 5.38
C ASN A 59 -4.98 14.39 6.21
N LYS A 60 -5.83 13.50 5.70
CA LYS A 60 -6.98 12.96 6.43
C LYS A 60 -6.56 12.13 7.66
N LEU A 61 -5.46 11.39 7.55
CA LEU A 61 -4.90 10.65 8.69
C LEU A 61 -4.22 11.55 9.73
N THR A 62 -3.59 12.66 9.32
CA THR A 62 -2.91 13.58 10.25
C THR A 62 -3.89 14.55 10.93
N SER A 63 -4.93 14.98 10.22
CA SER A 63 -6.06 15.77 10.77
C SER A 63 -6.99 14.95 11.66
N GLY A 64 -6.90 13.62 11.62
CA GLY A 64 -7.75 12.71 12.39
C GLY A 64 -9.19 12.61 11.88
N GLU A 65 -9.45 13.08 10.66
CA GLU A 65 -10.73 12.91 9.96
C GLU A 65 -10.97 11.46 9.52
N SER A 66 -9.93 10.62 9.49
CA SER A 66 -10.04 9.22 9.12
C SER A 66 -9.02 8.36 9.87
N ASP A 67 -9.42 7.14 10.24
CA ASP A 67 -8.50 6.11 10.76
C ASP A 67 -7.78 5.35 9.64
N ILE A 68 -8.48 5.17 8.50
CA ILE A 68 -8.00 4.51 7.30
C ILE A 68 -8.29 5.40 6.08
N ALA A 69 -7.30 5.59 5.21
CA ALA A 69 -7.45 6.32 3.96
C ALA A 69 -6.94 5.49 2.78
N ILE A 70 -7.71 5.42 1.69
CA ILE A 70 -7.43 4.54 0.55
C ILE A 70 -7.21 5.37 -0.73
N ASN A 71 -6.12 5.09 -1.45
CA ASN A 71 -5.88 5.61 -2.79
C ASN A 71 -5.37 4.51 -3.74
N TRP A 72 -6.28 3.82 -4.43
CA TRP A 72 -5.94 2.80 -5.42
C TRP A 72 -5.23 3.34 -6.67
N SER A 73 -5.29 4.66 -6.93
CA SER A 73 -4.54 5.29 -8.03
C SER A 73 -3.08 5.60 -7.69
N GLY A 74 -2.72 5.49 -6.40
CA GLY A 74 -1.36 5.63 -5.90
C GLY A 74 -0.61 4.31 -5.85
N GLY A 75 0.52 4.31 -5.13
CA GLY A 75 1.33 3.11 -4.93
C GLY A 75 2.48 2.96 -5.93
N LEU A 76 2.89 4.06 -6.60
CA LEU A 76 3.89 4.05 -7.67
C LEU A 76 5.30 4.06 -7.08
N HIS A 77 5.71 2.92 -6.53
CA HIS A 77 6.88 2.78 -5.66
C HIS A 77 8.25 2.82 -6.36
N HIS A 78 8.32 2.68 -7.68
CA HIS A 78 9.60 2.65 -8.42
C HIS A 78 10.12 4.05 -8.79
N ALA A 79 9.29 5.08 -8.74
CA ALA A 79 9.68 6.42 -9.15
C ALA A 79 10.82 6.94 -8.26
N LYS A 80 11.88 7.46 -8.90
CA LYS A 80 13.09 7.95 -8.22
C LYS A 80 13.04 9.46 -8.03
N ARG A 81 14.05 10.01 -7.36
CA ARG A 81 14.10 11.45 -7.08
C ARG A 81 14.15 12.30 -8.36
N PHE A 82 14.84 11.84 -9.39
CA PHE A 82 15.05 12.61 -10.62
C PHE A 82 14.76 11.83 -11.91
N GLU A 83 14.24 10.61 -11.84
CA GLU A 83 13.95 9.79 -13.02
C GLU A 83 12.72 8.89 -12.80
N ALA A 84 12.07 8.54 -13.91
CA ALA A 84 11.01 7.53 -13.93
C ALA A 84 11.62 6.12 -13.93
N SER A 85 10.87 5.14 -13.44
CA SER A 85 11.29 3.74 -13.45
C SER A 85 10.07 2.84 -13.29
N GLY A 86 10.04 1.68 -13.95
CA GLY A 86 9.01 0.65 -13.75
C GLY A 86 7.57 1.20 -13.81
N PHE A 87 7.22 1.91 -14.87
CA PHE A 87 5.92 2.58 -15.06
C PHE A 87 5.61 3.73 -14.10
N CYS A 88 6.52 4.08 -13.18
CA CYS A 88 6.32 5.07 -12.14
C CYS A 88 7.08 6.37 -12.46
N TYR A 89 6.36 7.51 -12.48
CA TYR A 89 6.93 8.82 -12.77
C TYR A 89 7.09 9.68 -11.51
N VAL A 90 6.05 9.76 -10.68
CA VAL A 90 6.05 10.50 -9.41
C VAL A 90 5.82 9.51 -8.28
N ASN A 91 6.66 9.57 -7.25
CA ASN A 91 6.56 8.69 -6.09
C ASN A 91 5.57 9.30 -5.09
N ASP A 92 4.29 8.97 -5.26
CA ASP A 92 3.21 9.45 -4.43
C ASP A 92 3.34 8.98 -2.97
N ILE A 93 3.88 7.76 -2.76
CA ILE A 93 4.14 7.17 -1.45
C ILE A 93 5.13 8.02 -0.66
N VAL A 94 6.29 8.37 -1.27
CA VAL A 94 7.29 9.21 -0.61
C VAL A 94 6.71 10.56 -0.22
N LEU A 95 5.89 11.17 -1.10
CA LEU A 95 5.23 12.44 -0.81
C LEU A 95 4.23 12.34 0.35
N ALA A 96 3.48 11.24 0.44
CA ALA A 96 2.56 10.96 1.54
C ALA A 96 3.30 10.70 2.85
N ILE A 97 4.38 9.91 2.84
CA ILE A 97 5.21 9.67 4.03
C ILE A 97 5.82 10.97 4.55
N LEU A 98 6.30 11.86 3.66
CA LEU A 98 6.80 13.18 4.07
C LEU A 98 5.73 14.03 4.75
N GLU A 99 4.46 13.90 4.36
CA GLU A 99 3.33 14.55 5.02
C GLU A 99 3.06 13.93 6.40
N LEU A 100 3.00 12.60 6.49
CA LEU A 100 2.84 11.88 7.76
C LEU A 100 3.95 12.20 8.76
N LEU A 101 5.20 12.33 8.30
CA LEU A 101 6.37 12.66 9.13
C LEU A 101 6.31 14.06 9.77
N ARG A 102 5.37 14.92 9.37
CA ARG A 102 5.14 16.21 10.07
C ARG A 102 4.49 15.99 11.45
N PHE A 103 3.76 14.90 11.63
CA PHE A 103 2.98 14.61 12.84
C PHE A 103 3.44 13.33 13.55
N TYR A 104 3.85 12.33 12.78
CA TYR A 104 4.29 11.04 13.29
C TYR A 104 5.82 10.97 13.35
N GLN A 105 6.35 10.59 14.52
CA GLN A 105 7.79 10.49 14.70
C GLN A 105 8.41 9.38 13.84
N ARG A 106 7.66 8.28 13.67
CA ARG A 106 8.02 7.06 12.96
C ARG A 106 6.87 6.62 12.07
N VAL A 107 7.16 6.34 10.80
CA VAL A 107 6.20 5.82 9.83
C VAL A 107 6.70 4.46 9.35
N LEU A 108 5.83 3.46 9.32
CA LEU A 108 6.14 2.15 8.76
C LEU A 108 5.58 2.07 7.34
N TYR A 109 6.42 1.73 6.38
CA TYR A 109 6.02 1.39 5.02
C TYR A 109 6.09 -0.12 4.83
N ILE A 110 4.98 -0.72 4.41
CA ILE A 110 4.87 -2.16 4.09
C ILE A 110 4.51 -2.28 2.62
N ASP A 111 5.21 -3.14 1.90
CA ASP A 111 5.07 -3.35 0.46
C ASP A 111 4.85 -4.82 0.14
N ILE A 112 3.70 -5.14 -0.46
CA ILE A 112 3.31 -6.50 -0.90
C ILE A 112 3.17 -6.63 -2.42
N ASP A 113 3.68 -5.65 -3.17
CA ASP A 113 3.94 -5.79 -4.60
C ASP A 113 4.94 -6.93 -4.87
N ILE A 114 4.87 -7.57 -6.02
CA ILE A 114 5.85 -8.61 -6.34
C ILE A 114 7.25 -8.01 -6.61
N HIS A 115 7.33 -6.74 -6.99
CA HIS A 115 8.58 -6.03 -7.20
C HIS A 115 9.07 -5.37 -5.91
N HIS A 116 10.38 -5.26 -5.77
CA HIS A 116 10.95 -4.53 -4.65
C HIS A 116 10.58 -3.04 -4.71
N GLY A 117 10.07 -2.49 -3.60
CA GLY A 117 9.71 -1.08 -3.40
C GLY A 117 10.91 -0.11 -3.33
N ASP A 118 11.76 -0.18 -4.35
CA ASP A 118 13.10 0.38 -4.37
C ASP A 118 13.13 1.92 -4.35
N GLY A 119 12.16 2.62 -4.95
CA GLY A 119 12.10 4.08 -4.91
C GLY A 119 11.75 4.62 -3.52
N VAL A 120 10.89 3.92 -2.79
CA VAL A 120 10.54 4.28 -1.40
C VAL A 120 11.70 3.94 -0.46
N GLU A 121 12.31 2.76 -0.61
CA GLU A 121 13.50 2.37 0.14
C GLU A 121 14.65 3.36 -0.06
N GLU A 122 14.98 3.72 -1.31
CA GLU A 122 16.05 4.67 -1.62
C GLU A 122 15.80 6.04 -0.99
N ALA A 123 14.55 6.53 -1.04
CA ALA A 123 14.20 7.84 -0.49
C ALA A 123 14.45 7.94 1.02
N PHE A 124 14.34 6.83 1.75
CA PHE A 124 14.47 6.77 3.21
C PHE A 124 15.65 5.94 3.71
N TYR A 125 16.55 5.51 2.82
CA TYR A 125 17.66 4.58 3.10
C TYR A 125 18.64 5.03 4.20
N THR A 126 18.61 6.33 4.53
CA THR A 126 19.53 6.98 5.47
C THR A 126 18.84 7.47 6.75
N THR A 127 17.54 7.21 6.96
CA THR A 127 16.81 7.67 8.15
C THR A 127 16.25 6.52 8.97
N ASP A 128 16.14 6.70 10.28
CA ASP A 128 15.45 5.84 11.23
C ASP A 128 13.98 6.23 11.44
N ARG A 129 13.53 7.34 10.83
CA ARG A 129 12.15 7.85 10.94
C ARG A 129 11.14 7.11 10.06
N VAL A 130 11.64 6.38 9.08
CA VAL A 130 10.83 5.53 8.23
C VAL A 130 11.49 4.17 8.21
N LEU A 131 10.71 3.12 8.47
CA LEU A 131 11.14 1.74 8.25
C LEU A 131 10.42 1.22 7.02
N THR A 132 11.17 0.75 6.02
CA THR A 132 10.62 0.11 4.82
C THR A 132 10.67 -1.41 4.97
N CYS A 133 9.57 -2.09 4.68
CA CYS A 133 9.47 -3.54 4.73
C CYS A 133 8.85 -4.07 3.43
N SER A 134 9.62 -4.78 2.61
CA SER A 134 9.18 -5.27 1.31
C SER A 134 9.32 -6.79 1.19
N PHE A 135 8.29 -7.44 0.66
CA PHE A 135 8.24 -8.87 0.36
C PHE A 135 8.09 -9.07 -1.14
N HIS A 136 9.14 -9.47 -1.83
CA HIS A 136 9.19 -9.39 -3.30
C HIS A 136 9.96 -10.55 -3.90
N LYS A 137 9.73 -10.80 -5.19
CA LYS A 137 10.55 -11.75 -5.95
C LYS A 137 11.97 -11.20 -6.10
N PHE A 138 12.96 -12.04 -5.84
CA PHE A 138 14.37 -11.69 -6.00
C PHE A 138 15.14 -12.73 -6.82
N GLY A 139 16.11 -12.24 -7.60
CA GLY A 139 16.94 -13.04 -8.51
C GLY A 139 16.44 -12.99 -9.96
N GLN A 140 17.25 -12.37 -10.84
CA GLN A 140 16.93 -12.10 -12.25
C GLN A 140 15.51 -11.54 -12.45
N PHE A 141 15.15 -10.54 -11.66
CA PHE A 141 13.83 -9.91 -11.68
C PHE A 141 13.99 -8.40 -11.46
N PHE A 142 13.11 -7.60 -12.06
CA PHE A 142 13.09 -6.15 -11.86
C PHE A 142 12.70 -5.83 -10.40
N PRO A 143 13.28 -4.81 -9.75
CA PRO A 143 14.31 -3.87 -10.23
C PRO A 143 15.77 -4.34 -10.05
N GLY A 144 15.98 -5.53 -9.45
CA GLY A 144 17.32 -6.09 -9.21
C GLY A 144 17.96 -5.68 -7.88
N THR A 145 17.25 -4.94 -7.04
CA THR A 145 17.61 -4.57 -5.65
C THR A 145 16.71 -5.34 -4.65
N GLY A 146 16.94 -5.18 -3.35
CA GLY A 146 16.12 -5.81 -2.31
C GLY A 146 16.68 -7.14 -1.81
N ASP A 147 18.01 -7.31 -1.87
CA ASP A 147 18.63 -8.48 -1.23
C ASP A 147 18.42 -8.40 0.30
N VAL A 148 18.44 -9.54 0.99
CA VAL A 148 18.36 -9.59 2.46
C VAL A 148 19.49 -8.82 3.16
N SER A 149 20.58 -8.54 2.44
CA SER A 149 21.70 -7.71 2.90
C SER A 149 21.54 -6.21 2.63
N ASP A 150 20.53 -5.79 1.86
CA ASP A 150 20.15 -4.39 1.67
C ASP A 150 19.38 -3.92 2.91
N ILE A 151 20.12 -3.36 3.88
CA ILE A 151 19.62 -3.04 5.22
C ILE A 151 19.66 -1.55 5.55
N GLY A 152 19.87 -0.67 4.58
CA GLY A 152 20.04 0.77 4.83
C GLY A 152 21.47 1.14 5.25
N ILE A 153 21.74 2.45 5.33
CA ILE A 153 23.07 2.99 5.65
C ILE A 153 23.00 4.13 6.67
N GLY A 154 24.12 4.38 7.35
CA GLY A 154 24.21 5.46 8.35
C GLY A 154 23.16 5.28 9.45
N THR A 155 22.38 6.33 9.70
CA THR A 155 21.26 6.32 10.65
C THR A 155 20.11 5.40 10.24
N GLY A 156 19.93 5.14 8.93
CA GLY A 156 18.91 4.23 8.41
C GLY A 156 19.33 2.76 8.38
N LYS A 157 20.52 2.42 8.88
CA LYS A 157 20.95 1.02 8.95
C LYS A 157 20.04 0.21 9.88
N TYR A 158 19.61 -0.95 9.39
CA TYR A 158 18.58 -1.84 9.93
C TYR A 158 17.13 -1.36 9.79
N TYR A 159 16.87 -0.21 9.16
CA TYR A 159 15.52 0.32 8.91
C TYR A 159 15.01 0.06 7.48
N ALA A 160 15.78 -0.67 6.66
CA ALA A 160 15.30 -1.30 5.44
C ALA A 160 15.25 -2.82 5.67
N VAL A 161 14.06 -3.41 5.52
CA VAL A 161 13.79 -4.83 5.76
C VAL A 161 13.30 -5.48 4.49
N ASN A 162 14.17 -6.27 3.87
CA ASN A 162 13.88 -6.97 2.63
C ASN A 162 13.70 -8.46 2.86
N PHE A 163 12.59 -9.00 2.35
CA PHE A 163 12.31 -10.44 2.35
C PHE A 163 12.30 -10.95 0.91
N PRO A 164 13.47 -11.37 0.36
CA PRO A 164 13.55 -11.90 -1.00
C PRO A 164 12.86 -13.26 -1.08
N LEU A 165 12.05 -13.44 -2.13
CA LEU A 165 11.25 -14.63 -2.40
C LEU A 165 11.51 -15.18 -3.80
N LYS A 166 11.05 -16.41 -4.02
CA LYS A 166 11.11 -17.12 -5.31
C LYS A 166 9.71 -17.30 -5.88
N ASP A 167 9.66 -17.79 -7.11
CA ASP A 167 8.46 -18.06 -7.87
C ASP A 167 7.50 -19.01 -7.14
N GLY A 168 6.21 -18.87 -7.44
CA GLY A 168 5.15 -19.77 -6.99
C GLY A 168 4.81 -19.66 -5.50
N MET A 169 5.17 -18.55 -4.85
CA MET A 169 4.81 -18.32 -3.44
C MET A 169 3.30 -18.44 -3.22
N ASP A 170 2.89 -19.27 -2.25
CA ASP A 170 1.50 -19.56 -1.91
C ASP A 170 1.04 -18.82 -0.64
N ASP A 171 -0.29 -18.77 -0.45
CA ASP A 171 -0.92 -18.07 0.68
C ASP A 171 -0.40 -18.50 2.06
N TRP A 172 -0.21 -19.80 2.27
CA TRP A 172 0.14 -20.35 3.57
C TRP A 172 1.58 -19.97 3.95
N ASN A 173 2.51 -20.15 3.01
CA ASN A 173 3.91 -19.78 3.19
C ASN A 173 4.08 -18.26 3.31
N TYR A 174 3.34 -17.48 2.51
CA TYR A 174 3.37 -16.02 2.58
C TYR A 174 2.92 -15.51 3.95
N GLN A 175 1.77 -15.96 4.46
CA GLN A 175 1.30 -15.55 5.78
C GLN A 175 2.27 -15.97 6.90
N ASN A 176 2.88 -17.15 6.79
CA ASN A 176 3.84 -17.65 7.77
C ASN A 176 5.15 -16.85 7.83
N VAL A 177 5.49 -16.07 6.80
CA VAL A 177 6.64 -15.16 6.84
C VAL A 177 6.21 -13.72 7.12
N PHE A 178 5.12 -13.27 6.51
CA PHE A 178 4.59 -11.91 6.64
C PHE A 178 4.22 -11.58 8.09
N ARG A 179 3.32 -12.38 8.70
CA ARG A 179 2.79 -12.07 10.03
C ARG A 179 3.88 -11.96 11.09
N PRO A 180 4.82 -12.92 11.24
CA PRO A 180 5.86 -12.79 12.28
C PRO A 180 6.80 -11.61 12.06
N VAL A 181 7.17 -11.31 10.82
CA VAL A 181 8.09 -10.19 10.50
C VAL A 181 7.42 -8.85 10.79
N VAL A 182 6.22 -8.64 10.25
CA VAL A 182 5.46 -7.40 10.43
C VAL A 182 5.08 -7.19 11.90
N GLN A 183 4.66 -8.25 12.60
CA GLN A 183 4.38 -8.17 14.04
C GLN A 183 5.59 -7.68 14.82
N HIS A 184 6.75 -8.28 14.59
CA HIS A 184 7.97 -7.90 15.28
C HIS A 184 8.35 -6.44 15.00
N ILE A 185 8.24 -6.00 13.74
CA ILE A 185 8.48 -4.62 13.35
C ILE A 185 7.54 -3.69 14.11
N ILE A 186 6.23 -3.93 14.11
CA ILE A 186 5.27 -3.03 14.77
C ILE A 186 5.52 -2.97 16.29
N GLU A 187 5.76 -4.12 16.93
CA GLU A 187 6.03 -4.19 18.37
C GLU A 187 7.34 -3.48 18.77
N TRP A 188 8.37 -3.58 17.93
CA TRP A 188 9.73 -3.09 18.25
C TRP A 188 9.97 -1.64 17.78
N TYR A 189 9.60 -1.35 16.53
CA TYR A 189 9.73 -0.04 15.90
C TYR A 189 8.67 0.93 16.40
N ARG A 190 7.48 0.45 16.80
CA ARG A 190 6.36 1.25 17.31
C ARG A 190 6.03 2.46 16.39
N PRO A 191 5.64 2.23 15.13
CA PRO A 191 5.26 3.31 14.23
C PRO A 191 4.03 4.07 14.75
N GLY A 192 3.92 5.35 14.37
CA GLY A 192 2.74 6.17 14.64
C GLY A 192 1.69 6.12 13.53
N ALA A 193 2.09 5.74 12.32
CA ALA A 193 1.24 5.52 11.15
C ALA A 193 1.86 4.45 10.25
N ILE A 194 1.02 3.77 9.46
CA ILE A 194 1.42 2.75 8.49
C ILE A 194 0.97 3.20 7.09
N VAL A 195 1.85 3.02 6.11
CA VAL A 195 1.50 3.05 4.69
C VAL A 195 1.66 1.64 4.14
N LEU A 196 0.58 1.05 3.64
CA LEU A 196 0.53 -0.28 3.05
C LEU A 196 0.32 -0.14 1.54
N GLN A 197 1.32 -0.51 0.75
CA GLN A 197 1.22 -0.64 -0.70
C GLN A 197 0.68 -2.04 -1.01
N CYS A 198 -0.43 -2.10 -1.74
CA CYS A 198 -1.17 -3.32 -2.07
C CYS A 198 -1.04 -3.67 -3.56
N GLY A 199 0.20 -3.73 -4.06
CA GLY A 199 0.50 -4.21 -5.42
C GLY A 199 -0.15 -5.56 -5.67
N ALA A 200 -0.98 -5.64 -6.70
CA ALA A 200 -1.81 -6.79 -7.04
C ALA A 200 -1.16 -7.71 -8.09
N ASP A 201 0.06 -7.42 -8.52
CA ASP A 201 0.85 -8.30 -9.40
C ASP A 201 1.50 -9.47 -8.66
N SER A 202 1.44 -9.50 -7.32
CA SER A 202 1.75 -10.67 -6.50
C SER A 202 0.64 -11.75 -6.52
N LEU A 203 -0.51 -11.46 -7.15
CA LEU A 203 -1.61 -12.41 -7.31
C LEU A 203 -1.32 -13.51 -8.34
N ALA A 204 -1.96 -14.66 -8.14
CA ALA A 204 -1.95 -15.78 -9.07
C ALA A 204 -2.49 -15.38 -10.45
N GLY A 205 -1.75 -15.75 -11.49
CA GLY A 205 -2.14 -15.51 -12.89
C GLY A 205 -2.04 -14.05 -13.32
N ASP A 206 -1.23 -13.24 -12.63
CA ASP A 206 -0.78 -11.95 -13.15
C ASP A 206 0.01 -12.12 -14.47
N ARG A 207 0.07 -11.07 -15.29
CA ARG A 207 0.77 -11.11 -16.60
C ARG A 207 2.29 -10.97 -16.48
N LEU A 208 2.77 -10.26 -15.47
CA LEU A 208 4.19 -10.02 -15.23
C LEU A 208 4.68 -10.74 -13.98
N GLY A 209 3.86 -10.79 -12.94
CA GLY A 209 4.18 -11.47 -11.69
C GLY A 209 4.15 -12.99 -11.81
N CYS A 210 4.95 -13.65 -10.99
CA CYS A 210 5.06 -15.12 -10.92
C CYS A 210 4.93 -15.66 -9.49
N PHE A 211 4.15 -14.99 -8.66
CA PHE A 211 3.63 -15.56 -7.42
C PHE A 211 2.33 -16.32 -7.67
N ASN A 212 1.84 -16.98 -6.62
CA ASN A 212 0.63 -17.79 -6.65
C ASN A 212 -0.32 -17.45 -5.49
N LEU A 213 -0.39 -16.16 -5.11
CA LEU A 213 -1.28 -15.71 -4.05
C LEU A 213 -2.73 -15.66 -4.55
N SER A 214 -3.66 -16.19 -3.76
CA SER A 214 -5.08 -15.93 -3.96
C SER A 214 -5.44 -14.52 -3.49
N MET A 215 -6.61 -14.04 -3.90
CA MET A 215 -7.18 -12.79 -3.38
C MET A 215 -7.24 -12.80 -1.85
N LYS A 216 -7.61 -13.94 -1.25
CA LYS A 216 -7.72 -14.08 0.22
C LYS A 216 -6.35 -14.10 0.89
N GLY A 217 -5.35 -14.72 0.27
CA GLY A 217 -3.98 -14.72 0.78
C GLY A 217 -3.35 -13.34 0.79
N HIS A 218 -3.58 -12.57 -0.28
CA HIS A 218 -3.14 -11.18 -0.40
C HIS A 218 -3.86 -10.28 0.62
N ALA A 219 -5.20 -10.33 0.68
CA ALA A 219 -6.01 -9.56 1.63
C ALA A 219 -5.77 -9.91 3.10
N ALA A 220 -5.29 -11.13 3.41
CA ALA A 220 -4.90 -11.50 4.78
C ALA A 220 -3.75 -10.63 5.33
N CYS A 221 -2.96 -10.00 4.46
CA CYS A 221 -1.95 -9.03 4.85
C CYS A 221 -2.59 -7.73 5.30
N VAL A 222 -3.57 -7.23 4.55
CA VAL A 222 -4.35 -6.03 4.88
C VAL A 222 -5.08 -6.20 6.21
N ASP A 223 -5.76 -7.34 6.38
CA ASP A 223 -6.47 -7.71 7.62
C ASP A 223 -5.54 -7.70 8.83
N PHE A 224 -4.38 -8.34 8.69
CA PHE A 224 -3.40 -8.40 9.76
C PHE A 224 -2.85 -7.01 10.14
N VAL A 225 -2.61 -6.14 9.16
CA VAL A 225 -2.12 -4.77 9.41
C VAL A 225 -3.22 -3.90 10.05
N LYS A 226 -4.46 -4.02 9.58
CA LYS A 226 -5.62 -3.31 10.12
C LYS A 226 -5.82 -3.58 11.62
N ASP A 227 -5.63 -4.81 12.07
CA ASP A 227 -5.81 -5.21 13.47
C ASP A 227 -4.90 -4.48 14.48
N PHE A 228 -3.82 -3.84 14.03
CA PHE A 228 -2.97 -3.03 14.91
C PHE A 228 -3.57 -1.67 15.28
N ASN A 229 -4.68 -1.26 14.66
CA ASN A 229 -5.43 -0.03 14.99
C ASN A 229 -4.55 1.24 14.99
N LEU A 230 -3.63 1.32 14.02
CA LEU A 230 -2.83 2.51 13.75
C LEU A 230 -3.39 3.24 12.53
N PRO A 231 -3.20 4.57 12.43
CA PRO A 231 -3.52 5.32 11.22
C PRO A 231 -2.94 4.62 9.99
N LEU A 232 -3.81 4.17 9.09
CA LEU A 232 -3.45 3.28 7.99
C LEU A 232 -3.79 3.94 6.66
N MET A 233 -2.75 4.20 5.87
CA MET A 233 -2.91 4.58 4.47
C MET A 233 -2.75 3.33 3.61
N VAL A 234 -3.71 3.06 2.74
CA VAL A 234 -3.66 1.95 1.77
C VAL A 234 -3.57 2.54 0.37
N VAL A 235 -2.59 2.07 -0.41
CA VAL A 235 -2.41 2.48 -1.80
C VAL A 235 -2.39 1.27 -2.73
N GLY A 236 -2.59 1.51 -4.03
CA GLY A 236 -2.50 0.49 -5.06
C GLY A 236 -1.07 0.03 -5.32
N GLY A 237 -0.73 -0.15 -6.60
CA GLY A 237 0.57 -0.66 -7.03
C GLY A 237 0.51 -1.32 -8.40
N GLY A 238 1.43 -2.26 -8.65
CA GLY A 238 1.41 -3.10 -9.84
C GLY A 238 0.16 -3.99 -9.92
N GLY A 239 -0.08 -4.58 -11.09
CA GLY A 239 -1.23 -5.45 -11.35
C GLY A 239 -1.66 -5.42 -12.81
N TYR A 240 -1.38 -6.49 -13.53
CA TYR A 240 -1.41 -6.51 -14.99
C TYR A 240 -2.47 -7.48 -15.56
N THR A 241 -3.01 -8.37 -14.73
CA THR A 241 -4.30 -9.01 -14.98
C THR A 241 -5.43 -8.16 -14.37
N ILE A 242 -5.85 -7.11 -15.08
CA ILE A 242 -6.76 -6.04 -14.58
C ILE A 242 -8.06 -6.52 -13.92
N ARG A 243 -8.63 -7.65 -14.36
CA ARG A 243 -9.82 -8.25 -13.75
C ARG A 243 -9.55 -8.78 -12.33
N ASN A 244 -8.33 -9.25 -12.06
CA ASN A 244 -7.92 -9.72 -10.75
C ASN A 244 -7.55 -8.54 -9.84
N VAL A 245 -6.95 -7.48 -10.40
CA VAL A 245 -6.71 -6.22 -9.68
C VAL A 245 -8.02 -5.64 -9.14
N ALA A 246 -9.02 -5.51 -10.01
CA ALA A 246 -10.33 -5.00 -9.62
C ALA A 246 -10.98 -5.87 -8.53
N ARG A 247 -10.86 -7.19 -8.61
CA ARG A 247 -11.35 -8.12 -7.58
C ARG A 247 -10.65 -7.92 -6.25
N ALA A 248 -9.32 -7.91 -6.24
CA ALA A 248 -8.51 -7.81 -5.04
C ALA A 248 -8.76 -6.50 -4.30
N TRP A 249 -8.60 -5.36 -4.96
CA TRP A 249 -8.81 -4.06 -4.33
C TRP A 249 -10.27 -3.82 -3.90
N THR A 250 -11.25 -4.39 -4.62
CA THR A 250 -12.66 -4.39 -4.17
C THR A 250 -12.83 -5.18 -2.88
N TYR A 251 -12.27 -6.40 -2.82
CA TYR A 251 -12.35 -7.25 -1.64
C TYR A 251 -11.62 -6.65 -0.43
N GLU A 252 -10.43 -6.09 -0.63
CA GLU A 252 -9.67 -5.38 0.40
C GLU A 252 -10.40 -4.13 0.89
N THR A 253 -11.09 -3.40 0.00
CA THR A 253 -11.94 -2.27 0.42
C THR A 253 -13.08 -2.75 1.32
N GLY A 254 -13.75 -3.85 0.97
CA GLY A 254 -14.79 -4.46 1.83
C GLY A 254 -14.22 -4.86 3.19
N LEU A 255 -13.03 -5.46 3.21
CA LEU A 255 -12.34 -5.85 4.44
C LEU A 255 -12.01 -4.65 5.33
N LEU A 256 -11.48 -3.57 4.75
CA LEU A 256 -11.16 -2.33 5.47
C LEU A 256 -12.41 -1.66 6.06
N LEU A 257 -13.56 -1.84 5.41
CA LEU A 257 -14.87 -1.38 5.89
C LEU A 257 -15.55 -2.36 6.86
N GLU A 258 -14.94 -3.52 7.14
CA GLU A 258 -15.53 -4.61 7.94
C GLU A 258 -16.84 -5.16 7.33
N GLU A 259 -16.96 -5.09 6.01
CA GLU A 259 -18.13 -5.51 5.25
C GLU A 259 -17.86 -6.81 4.49
N GLN A 260 -18.73 -7.81 4.67
CA GLN A 260 -18.64 -9.06 3.93
C GLN A 260 -19.26 -8.91 2.55
N LEU A 261 -18.42 -8.92 1.51
CA LEU A 261 -18.89 -8.86 0.13
C LEU A 261 -19.41 -10.23 -0.36
N SER A 262 -20.40 -10.18 -1.24
CA SER A 262 -20.93 -11.36 -1.94
C SER A 262 -19.88 -11.98 -2.87
N GLU A 263 -19.88 -13.31 -2.98
CA GLU A 263 -19.04 -14.02 -3.96
C GLU A 263 -19.49 -13.74 -5.40
N ASP A 264 -20.79 -13.53 -5.62
CA ASP A 264 -21.36 -13.16 -6.91
C ASP A 264 -21.15 -11.68 -7.20
N LEU A 265 -20.58 -11.37 -8.37
CA LEU A 265 -20.36 -9.99 -8.79
C LEU A 265 -21.69 -9.29 -9.07
N PRO A 266 -21.90 -8.07 -8.53
CA PRO A 266 -23.04 -7.26 -8.90
C PRO A 266 -22.93 -6.82 -10.36
N TYR A 267 -24.08 -6.51 -10.97
CA TYR A 267 -24.09 -5.90 -12.29
C TYR A 267 -23.26 -4.61 -12.30
N ASN A 268 -22.42 -4.46 -13.31
CA ASN A 268 -21.60 -3.28 -13.54
C ASN A 268 -21.27 -3.16 -15.04
N ASN A 269 -20.80 -1.99 -15.46
CA ASN A 269 -20.52 -1.69 -16.87
C ASN A 269 -19.45 -2.61 -17.50
N PHE A 270 -18.65 -3.30 -16.69
CA PHE A 270 -17.55 -4.16 -17.14
C PHE A 270 -17.79 -5.64 -16.80
N LEU A 271 -19.03 -6.05 -16.49
CA LEU A 271 -19.34 -7.41 -16.01
C LEU A 271 -18.85 -8.51 -16.96
N GLU A 272 -18.88 -8.24 -18.28
CA GLU A 272 -18.42 -9.17 -19.32
C GLU A 272 -16.94 -9.57 -19.18
N TYR A 273 -16.11 -8.72 -18.56
CA TYR A 273 -14.67 -9.00 -18.33
C TYR A 273 -14.44 -10.16 -17.35
N TYR A 274 -15.44 -10.50 -16.56
CA TYR A 274 -15.37 -11.49 -15.48
C TYR A 274 -16.00 -12.85 -15.85
N GLY A 275 -16.44 -13.01 -17.10
CA GLY A 275 -16.91 -14.27 -17.62
C GLY A 275 -15.82 -15.36 -17.62
N PRO A 276 -16.20 -16.65 -17.59
CA PRO A 276 -17.57 -17.16 -17.52
C PRO A 276 -18.13 -17.26 -16.09
N ASN A 277 -17.31 -17.06 -15.06
CA ASN A 277 -17.69 -17.39 -13.68
C ASN A 277 -18.43 -16.25 -12.96
N TYR A 278 -18.17 -14.99 -13.31
CA TYR A 278 -18.79 -13.80 -12.70
C TYR A 278 -18.67 -13.77 -11.15
N LYS A 279 -17.58 -14.33 -10.62
CA LYS A 279 -17.25 -14.34 -9.19
C LYS A 279 -16.20 -13.29 -8.83
N LEU A 280 -16.24 -12.83 -7.58
CA LEU A 280 -15.25 -11.94 -6.99
C LEU A 280 -13.89 -12.63 -6.76
N ASP A 281 -13.87 -13.96 -6.61
CA ASP A 281 -12.67 -14.70 -6.21
C ASP A 281 -11.53 -14.70 -7.25
N VAL A 282 -10.29 -14.75 -6.75
CA VAL A 282 -9.07 -15.03 -7.53
C VAL A 282 -8.39 -16.24 -6.88
N PRO A 283 -8.60 -17.46 -7.43
CA PRO A 283 -8.02 -18.67 -6.86
C PRO A 283 -6.53 -18.79 -7.20
N ALA A 284 -5.78 -19.43 -6.31
CA ALA A 284 -4.45 -19.91 -6.61
C ALA A 284 -4.48 -20.95 -7.76
N ASN A 285 -3.39 -21.04 -8.51
CA ASN A 285 -3.20 -21.99 -9.59
C ASN A 285 -2.30 -23.18 -9.16
N ASN A 286 -1.99 -24.08 -10.08
CA ASN A 286 -1.17 -25.28 -9.83
C ASN A 286 0.34 -25.06 -10.03
N MET A 287 0.83 -23.81 -9.99
CA MET A 287 2.26 -23.47 -10.05
C MET A 287 3.03 -24.09 -8.87
N GLU A 288 4.22 -24.63 -9.15
CA GLU A 288 5.10 -25.16 -8.13
C GLU A 288 5.69 -24.03 -7.28
N ASN A 289 5.62 -24.18 -5.95
CA ASN A 289 6.22 -23.23 -5.03
C ASN A 289 7.71 -23.52 -4.83
N MET A 290 8.56 -22.61 -5.33
CA MET A 290 10.02 -22.74 -5.24
C MET A 290 10.60 -22.27 -3.89
N ASN A 291 9.74 -21.76 -2.99
CA ASN A 291 10.09 -21.31 -1.66
C ASN A 291 10.04 -22.46 -0.65
N THR A 292 11.07 -23.30 -0.64
CA THR A 292 11.14 -24.42 0.30
C THR A 292 11.06 -23.93 1.76
N PRO A 293 10.47 -24.72 2.68
CA PRO A 293 10.41 -24.34 4.10
C PRO A 293 11.79 -24.03 4.70
N ALA A 294 12.84 -24.74 4.25
CA ALA A 294 14.22 -24.48 4.66
C ALA A 294 14.73 -23.11 4.20
N TYR A 295 14.42 -22.72 2.95
CA TYR A 295 14.77 -21.40 2.43
C TYR A 295 14.05 -20.28 3.19
N LEU A 296 12.74 -20.41 3.41
CA LEU A 296 11.95 -19.42 4.15
C LEU A 296 12.41 -19.30 5.61
N ALA A 297 12.79 -20.41 6.24
CA ALA A 297 13.35 -20.39 7.59
C ALA A 297 14.71 -19.68 7.65
N ASP A 298 15.59 -19.90 6.66
CA ASP A 298 16.88 -19.21 6.55
C ASP A 298 16.71 -17.70 6.31
N MET A 299 15.85 -17.30 5.37
CA MET A 299 15.56 -15.88 5.10
C MET A 299 14.96 -15.21 6.35
N LYS A 300 13.98 -15.85 6.98
CA LYS A 300 13.39 -15.35 8.23
C LYS A 300 14.45 -15.20 9.32
N ALA A 301 15.33 -16.18 9.52
CA ALA A 301 16.38 -16.09 10.52
C ALA A 301 17.31 -14.88 10.28
N LYS A 302 17.69 -14.63 9.03
CA LYS A 302 18.51 -13.46 8.64
C LYS A 302 17.79 -12.14 8.90
N VAL A 303 16.52 -12.03 8.51
CA VAL A 303 15.68 -10.85 8.76
C VAL A 303 15.56 -10.58 10.26
N PHE A 304 15.26 -11.59 11.08
CA PHE A 304 15.18 -11.42 12.53
C PHE A 304 16.54 -11.08 13.17
N GLU A 305 17.65 -11.58 12.64
CA GLU A 305 18.97 -11.18 13.09
C GLU A 305 19.24 -9.70 12.81
N ASN A 306 18.85 -9.20 11.65
CA ASN A 306 18.93 -7.77 11.33
C ASN A 306 18.05 -6.94 12.28
N LEU A 307 16.79 -7.34 12.48
CA LEU A 307 15.83 -6.63 13.36
C LEU A 307 16.30 -6.53 14.82
N ARG A 308 17.06 -7.52 15.33
CA ARG A 308 17.66 -7.47 16.68
C ARG A 308 18.64 -6.32 16.88
N ASN A 309 19.19 -5.76 15.81
CA ASN A 309 20.13 -4.64 15.89
C ASN A 309 19.43 -3.28 15.98
N ILE A 310 18.11 -3.22 15.78
CA ILE A 310 17.33 -1.99 15.96
C ILE A 310 17.18 -1.74 17.48
N PRO A 311 17.50 -0.54 17.98
CA PRO A 311 17.20 -0.20 19.36
C PRO A 311 15.69 -0.21 19.60
N PHE A 312 15.24 -0.82 20.71
CA PHE A 312 13.81 -0.83 21.06
C PHE A 312 13.28 0.60 21.18
N ALA A 313 12.24 0.93 20.42
CA ALA A 313 11.67 2.28 20.32
C ALA A 313 12.76 3.36 20.15
N PRO A 314 13.40 3.45 18.96
CA PRO A 314 14.53 4.34 18.72
C PRO A 314 14.18 5.78 19.11
N SER A 315 15.10 6.42 19.85
CA SER A 315 14.96 7.82 20.22
C SER A 315 15.18 8.68 18.99
N VAL A 316 14.11 9.21 18.43
CA VAL A 316 14.20 10.17 17.33
C VAL A 316 14.14 11.60 17.91
N GLN A 317 14.85 12.54 17.30
CA GLN A 317 14.75 13.94 17.67
C GLN A 317 13.30 14.43 17.56
N ILE A 318 12.82 15.05 18.65
CA ILE A 318 11.50 15.67 18.69
C ILE A 318 11.52 16.84 17.73
N HIS A 319 10.68 16.77 16.71
CA HIS A 319 10.42 17.90 15.82
C HIS A 319 9.14 18.62 16.28
N PRO A 320 9.08 19.95 16.15
CA PRO A 320 7.84 20.68 16.42
C PRO A 320 6.76 20.18 15.45
N VAL A 321 5.73 19.56 16.01
CA VAL A 321 4.53 19.19 15.25
C VAL A 321 3.81 20.50 14.87
N PRO A 322 3.40 20.68 13.61
CA PRO A 322 2.60 21.84 13.22
C PRO A 322 1.39 22.00 14.15
N TYR A 323 1.02 23.25 14.46
CA TYR A 323 -0.21 23.50 15.19
C TYR A 323 -1.37 22.88 14.41
N ARG A 324 -2.08 21.96 15.06
CA ARG A 324 -3.34 21.44 14.54
C ARG A 324 -4.30 22.60 14.66
N GLU A 325 -4.77 23.13 13.55
CA GLU A 325 -6.06 23.82 13.56
C GLU A 325 -7.05 22.72 13.98
N GLU A 326 -7.29 22.63 15.29
CA GLU A 326 -8.59 22.17 15.74
C GLU A 326 -9.55 23.07 15.00
N SER A 327 -10.38 22.51 14.12
CA SER A 327 -11.55 23.26 13.72
C SER A 327 -12.19 23.67 15.04
N GLU A 328 -12.29 24.98 15.28
CA GLU A 328 -13.32 25.53 16.15
C GLU A 328 -14.65 25.23 15.46
N GLU A 329 -14.95 23.94 15.26
CA GLU A 329 -16.31 23.48 15.25
C GLU A 329 -16.73 23.71 16.69
N ASP A 330 -17.45 24.82 16.85
CA ASP A 330 -18.22 25.11 18.03
C ASP A 330 -18.80 23.79 18.58
N GLU A 331 -18.98 23.68 19.89
CA GLU A 331 -19.83 22.64 20.51
C GLU A 331 -21.31 22.75 20.05
N GLU A 332 -21.57 23.17 18.81
CA GLU A 332 -22.81 22.94 18.08
C GLU A 332 -22.87 21.44 17.78
N GLU A 333 -23.82 20.76 18.44
CA GLU A 333 -24.21 19.36 18.23
C GLU A 333 -23.75 18.82 16.87
N ASP A 334 -22.66 18.03 16.86
CA ASP A 334 -22.22 17.30 15.67
C ASP A 334 -23.44 16.64 15.02
N ASP A 335 -23.67 16.92 13.74
CA ASP A 335 -24.77 16.32 12.98
C ASP A 335 -24.67 14.79 13.14
N PRO A 336 -25.71 14.10 13.66
CA PRO A 336 -25.67 12.65 13.90
C PRO A 336 -25.41 11.84 12.62
N ASP A 337 -25.59 12.44 11.43
CA ASP A 337 -25.29 11.81 10.14
C ASP A 337 -23.82 12.01 9.69
N THR A 338 -23.01 12.77 10.43
CA THR A 338 -21.56 12.90 10.16
C THR A 338 -20.78 11.74 10.76
N ARG A 339 -19.98 11.07 9.93
CA ARG A 339 -19.12 9.98 10.39
C ARG A 339 -17.89 10.55 11.09
N ILE A 340 -17.79 10.28 12.38
CA ILE A 340 -16.64 10.63 13.23
C ILE A 340 -15.69 9.42 13.27
N SER A 341 -14.38 9.65 13.29
CA SER A 341 -13.40 8.56 13.37
C SER A 341 -13.50 7.78 14.70
N GLN A 342 -13.16 6.50 14.70
CA GLN A 342 -13.18 5.67 15.91
C GLN A 342 -12.20 6.21 16.95
N ARG A 343 -11.07 6.77 16.51
CA ARG A 343 -10.11 7.43 17.41
C ARG A 343 -10.69 8.67 18.08
N GLN A 344 -11.45 9.50 17.36
CA GLN A 344 -12.15 10.64 17.93
C GLN A 344 -13.25 10.19 18.91
N LEU A 345 -14.00 9.13 18.58
CA LEU A 345 -14.99 8.53 19.48
C LEU A 345 -14.33 8.05 20.77
N ASN A 346 -13.20 7.33 20.68
CA ASN A 346 -12.46 6.84 21.83
C ASN A 346 -11.90 7.97 22.69
N ALA A 347 -11.49 9.10 22.09
CA ALA A 347 -11.00 10.27 22.82
C ALA A 347 -12.10 10.99 23.62
N ARG A 348 -13.38 10.85 23.23
CA ARG A 348 -14.54 11.43 23.93
C ARG A 348 -14.99 10.62 25.14
N VAL A 349 -14.54 9.37 25.30
CA VAL A 349 -14.92 8.51 26.42
C VAL A 349 -14.14 8.91 27.67
N VAL A 350 -14.77 9.71 28.53
CA VAL A 350 -14.26 10.02 29.88
C VAL A 350 -14.44 8.78 30.78
N PRO A 351 -13.38 8.24 31.41
CA PRO A 351 -13.50 7.16 32.38
C PRO A 351 -14.37 7.58 33.58
N GLU A 352 -15.22 6.69 34.12
CA GLU A 352 -16.10 6.99 35.28
C GLU A 352 -15.35 7.44 36.55
N ASN A 353 -14.04 7.28 36.56
CA ASN A 353 -13.09 7.55 37.63
C ASN A 353 -12.24 8.81 37.40
N GLU A 354 -12.51 9.58 36.36
CA GLU A 354 -11.90 10.90 36.15
C GLU A 354 -12.73 11.97 36.87
N PHE A 355 -12.27 12.40 38.05
CA PHE A 355 -12.85 13.54 38.75
C PHE A 355 -12.48 14.81 37.98
N SER A 356 -13.47 15.42 37.33
CA SER A 356 -13.33 16.75 36.75
C SER A 356 -13.07 17.77 37.86
N ASP A 357 -11.89 18.42 37.84
CA ASP A 357 -11.62 19.64 38.59
C ASP A 357 -12.32 20.82 37.87
N SER A 358 -13.67 20.81 37.86
CA SER A 358 -14.42 21.95 37.34
C SER A 358 -14.39 23.08 38.36
N GLU A 359 -13.57 24.11 38.10
CA GLU A 359 -13.58 25.41 38.79
C GLU A 359 -14.84 26.25 38.48
N ASP A 360 -16.03 25.66 38.48
CA ASP A 360 -17.27 26.36 38.15
C ASP A 360 -18.36 26.28 39.24
N GLU A 361 -17.94 26.18 40.51
CA GLU A 361 -18.80 26.48 41.67
C GLU A 361 -18.77 27.99 41.99
N GLY A 362 -19.04 28.80 40.97
CA GLY A 362 -19.12 30.25 40.99
C GLY A 362 -20.52 30.78 41.30
N GLY A 363 -21.14 30.34 42.39
CA GLY A 363 -22.16 31.14 43.08
C GLY A 363 -23.62 30.69 42.95
N ARG A 364 -24.14 30.19 44.08
CA ARG A 364 -25.45 30.60 44.62
C ARG A 364 -25.48 30.32 46.12
N ARG A 365 -25.22 31.38 46.89
CA ARG A 365 -25.64 31.48 48.30
C ARG A 365 -27.16 31.27 48.36
N HIS A 366 -27.62 30.23 49.04
CA HIS A 366 -28.80 30.34 49.89
C HIS A 366 -28.70 29.33 51.05
N GLU A 367 -28.70 29.88 52.27
CA GLU A 367 -28.82 29.17 53.54
C GLU A 367 -30.03 28.22 53.55
N ARG A 368 -29.88 27.02 54.13
CA ARG A 368 -30.70 26.57 55.26
C ARG A 368 -30.21 25.28 55.94
N SER A 369 -29.87 25.47 57.21
CA SER A 369 -29.85 24.61 58.39
C SER A 369 -30.34 23.14 58.33
N TYR A 370 -29.52 22.28 58.95
CA TYR A 370 -29.85 21.01 59.62
C TYR A 370 -31.18 21.02 60.41
N TYR A 371 -31.99 19.95 60.32
CA TYR A 371 -32.32 18.99 61.41
C TYR A 371 -33.43 17.99 60.98
N THR A 372 -33.06 16.71 60.95
CA THR A 372 -33.74 15.49 61.46
C THR A 372 -35.25 15.20 61.24
N ASN A 373 -35.48 14.02 60.66
CA ASN A 373 -36.39 12.93 61.04
C ASN A 373 -37.93 13.11 60.98
N GLY A 374 -38.58 12.19 60.25
CA GLY A 374 -39.81 11.54 60.71
C GLY A 374 -41.11 11.75 59.91
N LYS A 375 -41.48 10.70 59.16
CA LYS A 375 -42.83 10.11 59.01
C LYS A 375 -44.02 10.93 58.47
N THR A 376 -44.63 10.31 57.45
CA THR A 376 -46.08 10.14 57.16
C THR A 376 -46.94 11.35 56.77
N GLY A 377 -47.70 11.16 55.68
CA GLY A 377 -49.15 11.40 55.71
C GLY A 377 -49.69 12.57 54.88
N GLU A 378 -50.27 12.21 53.73
CA GLU A 378 -51.57 12.64 53.20
C GLU A 378 -52.00 14.11 53.06
N SER A 379 -52.61 14.35 51.89
CA SER A 379 -53.75 15.26 51.63
C SER A 379 -53.42 16.76 51.56
N SER A 380 -54.09 17.62 50.80
CA SER A 380 -55.17 17.53 49.81
C SER A 380 -55.38 18.93 49.24
N ALA A 381 -56.14 18.99 48.14
CA ALA A 381 -56.88 20.15 47.61
C ALA A 381 -56.07 21.18 46.78
N ARG A 382 -56.26 21.24 45.45
CA ARG A 382 -57.42 21.72 44.68
C ARG A 382 -57.75 23.21 44.88
N LYS A 383 -57.49 24.00 43.84
CA LYS A 383 -58.42 24.91 43.11
C LYS A 383 -57.57 25.66 42.08
N ALA A 384 -57.68 25.44 40.77
CA ALA A 384 -58.80 25.60 39.84
C ALA A 384 -59.29 27.05 39.66
N ARG A 385 -59.30 27.44 38.37
CA ARG A 385 -59.97 28.54 37.67
C ARG A 385 -59.09 29.76 37.37
N ALA A 386 -59.24 30.42 36.23
CA ALA A 386 -59.89 30.13 34.95
C ALA A 386 -59.64 31.37 34.05
N ASN A 387 -59.76 31.13 32.75
CA ASN A 387 -60.40 32.01 31.78
C ASN A 387 -59.66 33.25 31.24
N ASN A 388 -59.23 33.06 29.99
CA ASN A 388 -59.83 33.62 28.76
C ASN A 388 -59.35 34.97 28.20
N LYS A 389 -59.12 34.88 26.88
CA LYS A 389 -59.44 35.86 25.80
C LYS A 389 -58.53 37.11 25.78
N THR A 390 -58.13 37.69 24.65
CA THR A 390 -58.52 37.70 23.21
C THR A 390 -57.41 38.53 22.54
N ALA A 391 -56.78 38.09 21.45
CA ALA A 391 -57.05 38.44 20.05
C ALA A 391 -56.96 39.93 19.65
N LEU A 392 -56.43 40.16 18.42
CA LEU A 392 -56.48 41.33 17.53
C LEU A 392 -55.29 42.32 17.63
N HIS A 393 -54.74 42.94 16.59
CA HIS A 393 -54.67 42.77 15.12
C HIS A 393 -53.73 43.90 14.59
N ASN A 394 -53.19 43.74 13.38
CA ASN A 394 -52.85 44.76 12.36
C ASN A 394 -51.48 45.47 12.30
N GLU A 395 -50.72 45.05 11.29
CA GLU A 395 -50.22 45.77 10.09
C GLU A 395 -49.93 47.29 10.11
N SER A 396 -48.76 47.71 9.59
CA SER A 396 -48.55 48.18 8.19
C SER A 396 -47.29 49.07 8.04
N GLU A 397 -46.57 48.88 6.90
CA GLU A 397 -45.86 49.87 6.03
C GLU A 397 -44.77 50.81 6.63
N SER A 398 -43.78 51.38 5.92
CA SER A 398 -43.12 51.28 4.60
C SER A 398 -41.95 52.32 4.57
N ARG A 399 -41.10 52.28 3.52
CA ARG A 399 -40.12 53.31 3.03
C ARG A 399 -38.79 53.45 3.81
N GLY A 400 -37.63 53.75 3.21
CA GLY A 400 -37.22 54.06 1.84
C GLY A 400 -35.88 54.86 1.83
N SER A 401 -34.92 54.44 1.00
CA SER A 401 -33.77 55.16 0.38
C SER A 401 -32.82 56.08 1.17
N SER A 402 -31.51 55.93 0.98
CA SER A 402 -30.72 56.77 0.05
C SER A 402 -29.20 56.60 0.22
N SER A 403 -28.49 56.82 -0.89
CA SER A 403 -27.06 56.66 -1.14
C SER A 403 -26.25 57.95 -0.92
N ARG A 404 -24.94 57.85 -0.66
CA ARG A 404 -23.93 58.76 -1.24
C ARG A 404 -22.48 58.30 -1.04
N SER A 405 -21.67 58.58 -2.06
CA SER A 405 -20.25 58.26 -2.24
C SER A 405 -19.36 59.51 -2.26
N GLY A 406 -18.04 59.32 -2.10
CA GLY A 406 -16.94 60.27 -2.43
C GLY A 406 -15.64 59.85 -1.72
N LYS A 407 -14.59 59.33 -2.39
CA LYS A 407 -13.44 60.00 -3.10
C LYS A 407 -12.65 60.96 -2.18
N THR A 408 -11.31 61.03 -2.07
CA THR A 408 -10.13 60.68 -2.91
C THR A 408 -8.81 61.00 -2.17
N ASN A 409 -7.68 60.38 -2.61
CA ASN A 409 -6.26 60.85 -2.64
C ASN A 409 -5.50 61.15 -1.32
N SER A 410 -4.17 61.05 -1.17
CA SER A 410 -2.99 61.03 -2.05
C SER A 410 -1.74 60.54 -1.29
N GLY A 411 -0.71 60.04 -1.98
CA GLY A 411 0.54 59.52 -1.39
C GLY A 411 1.68 60.54 -1.18
N VAL A 412 2.77 60.08 -0.54
CA VAL A 412 4.11 60.70 -0.49
C VAL A 412 5.19 59.60 -0.35
N ARG A 413 6.31 59.76 -1.07
CA ARG A 413 7.58 58.99 -0.99
C ARG A 413 8.50 59.54 0.11
N ASP A 414 9.31 58.69 0.74
CA ASP A 414 10.69 59.06 1.12
C ASP A 414 11.62 57.82 1.24
N GLN A 415 12.91 58.08 1.06
CA GLN A 415 14.05 57.18 0.83
C GLN A 415 14.74 56.72 2.14
N GLY A 416 15.45 55.58 2.07
CA GLY A 416 16.81 55.50 2.66
C GLY A 416 17.10 54.47 3.76
N ARG A 417 17.92 53.47 3.37
CA ARG A 417 19.11 52.95 4.08
C ARG A 417 19.00 51.66 4.93
N SER A 418 19.44 50.57 4.28
CA SER A 418 20.27 49.44 4.76
C SER A 418 20.52 49.24 6.27
N LYS A 419 20.17 48.05 6.76
CA LYS A 419 21.05 47.15 7.54
C LYS A 419 20.73 45.68 7.26
N THR A 420 21.71 44.97 6.73
CA THR A 420 21.86 43.51 6.74
C THR A 420 22.22 43.03 8.14
N SER A 421 21.67 41.88 8.57
CA SER A 421 22.46 40.75 9.11
C SER A 421 21.61 39.55 9.53
N ARG A 422 22.05 38.36 9.08
CA ARG A 422 22.00 37.06 9.77
C ARG A 422 20.64 36.38 9.97
N ALA A 423 20.24 35.58 8.99
CA ALA A 423 19.68 34.23 9.15
C ALA A 423 19.53 33.62 7.75
N ASN A 424 20.61 33.07 7.20
CA ASN A 424 20.64 32.16 6.04
C ASN A 424 22.11 31.86 5.73
N GLN A 425 22.75 31.08 6.61
CA GLN A 425 24.10 30.54 6.39
C GLN A 425 24.42 29.46 7.44
N ILE A 426 23.59 28.42 7.52
CA ILE A 426 23.94 27.16 8.18
C ILE A 426 23.16 26.05 7.47
N PHE A 427 23.55 25.67 6.25
CA PHE A 427 23.15 24.38 5.66
C PHE A 427 24.06 23.87 4.51
N ASP A 428 25.15 24.57 4.16
CA ASP A 428 25.99 24.22 2.99
C ASP A 428 27.40 23.67 3.29
N ASP A 429 27.76 23.34 4.54
CA ASP A 429 29.17 23.08 4.90
C ASP A 429 29.54 21.66 5.40
N VAL A 430 28.82 20.59 5.01
CA VAL A 430 29.18 19.20 5.43
C VAL A 430 29.44 18.21 4.29
N LEU A 431 29.46 18.61 3.01
CA LEU A 431 29.76 17.67 1.91
C LEU A 431 30.69 18.24 0.83
N ASN A 432 31.81 18.84 1.25
CA ASN A 432 32.93 19.09 0.33
C ASN A 432 34.27 18.74 0.98
N THR A 433 34.65 17.47 0.92
CA THR A 433 36.06 17.07 1.04
C THR A 433 36.44 16.31 -0.23
N THR A 434 37.18 17.00 -1.09
CA THR A 434 37.85 16.46 -2.26
C THR A 434 38.91 15.43 -1.87
N VAL A 435 38.83 14.22 -2.42
CA VAL A 435 39.99 13.32 -2.58
C VAL A 435 40.15 13.04 -4.06
N SER A 436 41.25 13.52 -4.64
CA SER A 436 41.67 13.24 -6.01
C SER A 436 42.11 11.79 -6.15
N THR A 437 41.49 11.05 -7.08
CA THR A 437 42.13 9.92 -7.76
C THR A 437 41.68 9.87 -9.23
N SER A 438 42.66 9.90 -10.13
CA SER A 438 42.51 9.77 -11.57
C SER A 438 42.39 8.30 -11.98
N VAL A 439 41.42 7.95 -12.83
CA VAL A 439 41.30 6.62 -13.48
C VAL A 439 41.06 6.84 -15.00
N PRO A 440 41.77 6.12 -15.89
CA PRO A 440 41.66 6.26 -17.36
C PRO A 440 40.46 5.48 -17.94
N PRO A 441 40.05 5.74 -19.21
CA PRO A 441 38.80 5.22 -19.76
C PRO A 441 38.83 3.72 -20.08
N ALA A 442 37.71 3.05 -19.82
CA ALA A 442 37.48 1.64 -20.12
C ALA A 442 37.05 1.44 -21.59
N ASP A 443 37.75 0.53 -22.27
CA ASP A 443 37.43 0.03 -23.61
C ASP A 443 36.17 -0.85 -23.62
N ARG A 444 35.40 -0.74 -24.72
CA ARG A 444 34.23 -1.58 -25.03
C ARG A 444 34.65 -3.04 -25.30
N PRO A 445 33.89 -4.06 -24.86
CA PRO A 445 34.10 -5.42 -25.33
C PRO A 445 33.28 -5.70 -26.60
N SER A 446 33.99 -6.16 -27.64
CA SER A 446 33.43 -6.68 -28.89
C SER A 446 33.07 -8.16 -28.78
N ILE A 447 32.00 -8.53 -29.47
CA ILE A 447 31.44 -9.86 -29.69
C ILE A 447 32.44 -10.78 -30.40
N MET A 448 32.67 -12.00 -29.88
CA MET A 448 33.29 -13.10 -30.63
C MET A 448 32.59 -14.44 -30.37
N THR A 449 32.22 -15.09 -31.46
CA THR A 449 31.63 -16.42 -31.62
C THR A 449 32.64 -17.57 -31.38
N PRO A 450 32.23 -18.78 -30.94
CA PRO A 450 33.14 -19.91 -30.72
C PRO A 450 33.12 -20.97 -31.85
N SER A 451 34.27 -21.62 -32.07
CA SER A 451 34.43 -22.90 -32.79
C SER A 451 35.85 -23.49 -32.57
N PRO A 452 36.10 -24.81 -32.78
CA PRO A 452 36.23 -25.78 -31.68
C PRO A 452 37.56 -26.57 -31.61
N ASN A 453 37.61 -27.55 -30.69
CA ASN A 453 38.64 -28.58 -30.41
C ASN A 453 39.80 -28.16 -29.48
N SER A 454 40.33 -28.96 -28.55
CA SER A 454 40.06 -30.33 -28.07
C SER A 454 40.88 -30.54 -26.78
N SER A 455 40.40 -31.39 -25.86
CA SER A 455 41.16 -32.38 -25.07
C SER A 455 40.49 -32.68 -23.71
N ARG A 456 40.65 -33.93 -23.31
CA ARG A 456 39.78 -34.77 -22.47
C ARG A 456 40.28 -34.82 -21.01
N PRO A 457 39.41 -34.98 -20.00
CA PRO A 457 39.82 -35.08 -18.59
C PRO A 457 40.24 -36.52 -18.21
N PRO A 458 41.06 -36.72 -17.16
CA PRO A 458 41.34 -38.05 -16.61
C PRO A 458 40.28 -38.49 -15.59
N ALA A 459 39.99 -39.80 -15.62
CA ALA A 459 39.10 -40.53 -14.71
C ALA A 459 39.89 -41.10 -13.50
N PRO A 460 39.22 -41.59 -12.43
CA PRO A 460 39.80 -41.83 -11.11
C PRO A 460 40.42 -43.23 -10.97
N PRO A 461 41.24 -43.50 -9.93
CA PRO A 461 41.72 -44.85 -9.65
C PRO A 461 40.78 -45.65 -8.75
N SER A 462 40.63 -46.93 -9.07
CA SER A 462 40.06 -48.00 -8.26
C SER A 462 41.12 -49.07 -7.94
N ASP A 463 40.88 -49.76 -6.82
CA ASP A 463 41.36 -51.08 -6.37
C ASP A 463 42.78 -51.27 -5.78
N VAL A 464 42.81 -51.69 -4.50
CA VAL A 464 43.70 -52.77 -3.99
C VAL A 464 42.91 -53.66 -3.02
N ALA A 465 43.19 -54.96 -3.09
CA ALA A 465 42.45 -56.11 -2.61
C ALA A 465 42.78 -56.62 -1.18
N GLN A 466 41.81 -57.36 -0.63
CA GLN A 466 41.81 -58.63 0.13
C GLN A 466 42.77 -58.95 1.30
N GLU A 467 42.18 -59.44 2.41
CA GLU A 467 42.55 -60.70 3.09
C GLU A 467 41.36 -61.32 3.88
N ASP A 468 41.44 -62.63 4.16
CA ASP A 468 40.37 -63.65 4.26
C ASP A 468 39.82 -64.03 5.66
N VAL A 469 38.51 -64.41 5.68
CA VAL A 469 37.80 -65.59 6.27
C VAL A 469 37.88 -65.96 7.78
N THR A 470 36.72 -66.03 8.47
CA THR A 470 36.13 -67.30 9.01
C THR A 470 34.72 -67.16 9.67
N SER A 471 33.83 -68.09 9.29
CA SER A 471 32.66 -68.71 9.98
C SER A 471 31.32 -67.98 10.23
N ALA A 472 30.27 -68.55 9.61
CA ALA A 472 28.82 -68.42 9.86
C ALA A 472 28.35 -69.42 10.98
N PRO A 473 27.05 -69.70 11.27
CA PRO A 473 25.79 -69.22 10.65
C PRO A 473 24.61 -68.92 11.62
N GLY A 474 23.51 -68.33 11.10
CA GLY A 474 22.18 -68.45 11.73
C GLY A 474 21.14 -67.36 11.42
N THR A 475 20.30 -67.58 10.42
CA THR A 475 18.93 -67.04 10.22
C THR A 475 18.08 -68.27 9.78
N PRO A 476 16.72 -68.29 9.69
CA PRO A 476 15.65 -67.28 9.88
C PRO A 476 14.46 -67.91 10.72
N PRO A 477 13.13 -67.60 10.62
CA PRO A 477 12.38 -66.77 9.67
C PRO A 477 11.13 -65.97 10.16
N ILE A 478 10.60 -65.22 9.18
CA ILE A 478 9.28 -64.59 9.02
C ILE A 478 8.13 -65.60 9.19
N PRO A 479 6.91 -65.16 9.57
CA PRO A 479 5.70 -65.76 9.01
C PRO A 479 4.70 -64.74 8.44
N ASN A 480 3.99 -65.17 7.40
CA ASN A 480 2.86 -64.50 6.77
C ASN A 480 1.66 -65.48 6.66
N ALA A 481 0.44 -64.94 6.74
CA ALA A 481 -0.87 -65.45 6.29
C ALA A 481 -1.63 -66.56 7.09
N ASN A 482 -2.85 -66.25 7.60
CA ASN A 482 -4.15 -66.57 6.97
C ASN A 482 -5.39 -66.54 7.92
N ASN A 483 -6.49 -66.01 7.36
CA ASN A 483 -7.92 -66.33 7.52
C ASN A 483 -8.71 -66.06 8.83
N ALA A 484 -9.70 -65.16 8.72
CA ALA A 484 -11.11 -65.47 9.02
C ALA A 484 -12.06 -64.60 8.17
N ASN A 485 -12.95 -65.30 7.46
CA ASN A 485 -14.14 -64.81 6.75
C ASN A 485 -15.17 -64.23 7.73
N GLU A 486 -15.88 -63.17 7.33
CA GLU A 486 -17.34 -63.17 7.39
C GLU A 486 -17.92 -62.24 6.31
N THR A 487 -18.82 -62.82 5.53
CA THR A 487 -19.61 -62.26 4.42
C THR A 487 -20.93 -61.74 5.00
N VAL A 488 -21.54 -60.71 4.38
CA VAL A 488 -22.98 -60.63 4.00
C VAL A 488 -23.24 -59.28 3.29
N THR A 489 -23.49 -59.39 1.98
CA THR A 489 -24.47 -58.71 1.10
C THR A 489 -24.90 -57.25 1.39
N GLY A 490 -25.05 -56.35 0.41
CA GLY A 490 -25.59 -56.59 -0.92
C GLY A 490 -25.49 -55.38 -1.86
N ALA A 491 -25.72 -55.70 -3.13
CA ALA A 491 -25.59 -54.87 -4.32
C ALA A 491 -26.65 -53.77 -4.45
N ASN A 492 -26.31 -52.71 -5.19
CA ASN A 492 -27.02 -52.40 -6.44
C ASN A 492 -26.19 -51.44 -7.31
N GLU A 493 -25.71 -51.99 -8.42
CA GLU A 493 -25.38 -51.24 -9.63
C GLU A 493 -26.67 -50.76 -10.29
N THR A 494 -26.66 -49.54 -10.83
CA THR A 494 -27.49 -49.21 -12.00
C THR A 494 -26.68 -48.34 -12.94
N THR A 495 -26.12 -49.00 -13.94
CA THR A 495 -25.64 -48.44 -15.19
C THR A 495 -26.82 -47.87 -15.96
N THR A 496 -26.72 -46.65 -16.47
CA THR A 496 -27.57 -46.18 -17.58
C THR A 496 -26.68 -45.48 -18.60
N THR A 497 -26.41 -46.25 -19.65
CA THR A 497 -25.96 -45.80 -20.96
C THR A 497 -27.05 -44.94 -21.61
N MET A 498 -26.70 -43.77 -22.14
CA MET A 498 -27.43 -43.15 -23.24
C MET A 498 -26.47 -42.92 -24.41
N GLU A 499 -26.83 -43.52 -25.53
CA GLU A 499 -26.23 -43.34 -26.84
C GLU A 499 -26.75 -42.04 -27.50
N ILE A 500 -25.81 -41.33 -28.12
CA ILE A 500 -25.83 -40.74 -29.47
C ILE A 500 -27.10 -39.97 -29.89
N ASP A 501 -26.93 -38.68 -30.15
CA ASP A 501 -27.59 -38.04 -31.29
C ASP A 501 -26.62 -37.06 -31.98
N THR A 502 -26.23 -37.41 -33.19
CA THR A 502 -25.45 -36.61 -34.15
C THR A 502 -26.42 -35.96 -35.13
N ALA A 503 -26.41 -34.63 -35.24
CA ALA A 503 -27.11 -33.92 -36.31
C ALA A 503 -26.37 -32.63 -36.70
N GLU A 504 -25.57 -32.71 -37.76
CA GLU A 504 -25.45 -31.67 -38.80
C GLU A 504 -26.40 -32.09 -39.94
N PRO A 505 -27.07 -31.18 -40.67
CA PRO A 505 -26.41 -30.44 -41.76
C PRO A 505 -26.97 -29.02 -42.04
N GLU A 506 -26.19 -28.17 -42.72
CA GLU A 506 -26.47 -27.70 -44.09
C GLU A 506 -25.58 -26.53 -44.50
N SER A 507 -25.14 -26.61 -45.75
CA SER A 507 -24.15 -25.80 -46.45
C SER A 507 -24.78 -24.79 -47.40
N GLU A 508 -24.09 -23.66 -47.58
CA GLU A 508 -24.00 -22.79 -48.79
C GLU A 508 -25.15 -21.79 -49.10
N PRO A 509 -24.87 -20.65 -49.82
CA PRO A 509 -23.78 -20.47 -50.78
C PRO A 509 -22.94 -19.18 -50.71
N ILE A 510 -21.81 -19.30 -51.40
CA ILE A 510 -20.83 -18.30 -51.83
C ILE A 510 -21.46 -17.34 -52.86
N ALA A 511 -21.29 -16.04 -52.67
CA ALA A 511 -21.41 -15.03 -53.73
C ALA A 511 -20.04 -14.40 -53.99
N LYS A 512 -19.62 -14.52 -55.25
CA LYS A 512 -18.48 -13.83 -55.87
C LYS A 512 -18.81 -12.36 -56.04
N ASP A 513 -17.83 -11.49 -55.91
CA ASP A 513 -17.64 -10.38 -56.85
C ASP A 513 -16.13 -10.10 -57.01
N GLU A 514 -15.71 -10.15 -58.27
CA GLU A 514 -14.42 -9.71 -58.81
C GLU A 514 -14.51 -8.22 -59.13
N GLU A 515 -13.43 -7.46 -58.86
CA GLU A 515 -12.85 -6.39 -59.72
C GLU A 515 -11.60 -5.89 -58.98
N THR A 516 -10.40 -6.41 -59.27
CA THR A 516 -9.42 -5.87 -60.24
C THR A 516 -9.23 -4.35 -60.20
N GLU A 517 -8.12 -3.89 -59.64
CA GLU A 517 -7.20 -2.99 -60.36
C GLU A 517 -5.78 -3.08 -59.78
N ASP A 518 -4.84 -2.78 -60.66
CA ASP A 518 -3.51 -3.34 -60.82
C ASP A 518 -2.44 -2.26 -60.53
N VAL A 519 -1.16 -2.64 -60.67
CA VAL A 519 -0.01 -1.78 -61.01
C VAL A 519 0.92 -1.30 -59.86
N THR A 520 1.97 -2.13 -59.65
CA THR A 520 3.43 -1.82 -59.72
C THR A 520 4.05 -0.63 -58.96
N MET A 521 5.10 -0.86 -58.18
CA MET A 521 6.52 -0.86 -58.63
C MET A 521 7.50 -1.12 -57.48
N GLN A 522 8.54 -1.89 -57.82
CA GLN A 522 9.78 -2.11 -57.08
C GLN A 522 10.65 -0.84 -57.04
N SER A 523 11.40 -0.65 -55.96
CA SER A 523 12.88 -0.62 -55.96
C SER A 523 13.42 -0.58 -54.54
#